data_AF-A6ICI1-F1
#
_entry.id   AF-A6ICI1-F1
#
_cell.length_a   1.000
_cell.length_b   1.000
_cell.length_c   1.000
_cell.angle_alpha   90.00
_cell.angle_beta   90.00
_cell.angle_gamma   90.00
#
_symmetry.space_group_name_H-M   'P 1'
#
loop_
_entity.id
_entity.type
_entity.pdbx_description
1 polymer ?
#
loop_
_entity_poly.entity_id
_entity_poly.type
_entity_poly.pdbx_seq_one_letter_code
_entity_poly.pdbx_strand_id
1 'polypeptide(L)'
;METFRMLQRILKDLTWHHSSSFVLKLIFTLEHFFEEESEQLRLVVFEIYASILAKVSRMTLVFPLRHQILNLLVLLVLHLKDVNAAVVEVCRLILCNIATILHWSKLKKVFAKSDVFTILGALTFYILEAKEKVIPVETPSSCLCMRRRTKWRYC
;
A
#
# COMPACT_ATOMS: atom_id res chain seq x y z
N MET A 1 2.85 -1.16 25.74
CA MET A 1 3.84 -0.29 25.05
C MET A 1 5.21 -0.94 24.84
N GLU A 2 5.79 -1.62 25.84
CA GLU A 2 7.12 -2.25 25.72
C GLU A 2 7.23 -3.27 24.58
N THR A 3 6.19 -4.08 24.37
CA THR A 3 6.12 -5.06 23.28
C THR A 3 6.33 -4.43 21.91
N PHE A 4 5.67 -3.29 21.64
CA PHE A 4 5.78 -2.59 20.36
C PHE A 4 7.18 -1.96 20.16
N ARG A 5 7.78 -1.45 21.23
CA ARG A 5 9.18 -0.95 21.18
C ARG A 5 10.18 -2.07 20.93
N MET A 6 9.98 -3.22 21.56
CA MET A 6 10.80 -4.40 21.31
C MET A 6 10.65 -4.88 19.87
N LEU A 7 9.42 -4.89 19.36
CA LEU A 7 9.12 -5.20 17.97
C LEU A 7 9.84 -4.24 16.99
N GLN A 8 9.83 -2.93 17.25
CA GLN A 8 10.58 -1.94 16.44
C GLN A 8 12.07 -2.29 16.37
N ARG A 9 12.69 -2.67 17.50
CA ARG A 9 14.11 -3.03 17.55
C ARG A 9 14.39 -4.28 16.71
N ILE A 10 13.61 -5.33 16.91
CA ILE A 10 13.73 -6.58 16.13
C ILE A 10 13.57 -6.29 14.63
N LEU A 11 12.58 -5.48 14.27
CA LEU A 11 12.32 -5.12 12.88
C LEU A 11 13.45 -4.37 12.23
N LYS A 12 14.31 -3.63 12.95
CA LYS A 12 15.47 -2.96 12.35
C LYS A 12 16.47 -3.97 11.80
N ASP A 13 16.70 -5.04 12.53
CA ASP A 13 17.73 -6.04 12.20
C ASP A 13 17.25 -7.11 11.21
N LEU A 14 15.93 -7.27 11.03
CA LEU A 14 15.36 -8.27 10.12
C LEU A 14 15.60 -7.93 8.64
N THR A 15 16.01 -8.93 7.86
CA THR A 15 16.11 -8.84 6.39
C THR A 15 14.78 -9.22 5.72
N TRP A 16 14.38 -8.47 4.70
CA TRP A 16 13.09 -8.71 4.01
C TRP A 16 13.01 -10.11 3.39
N HIS A 17 14.10 -10.58 2.78
CA HIS A 17 14.15 -11.83 2.02
C HIS A 17 13.74 -13.05 2.87
N HIS A 18 14.23 -13.14 4.11
CA HIS A 18 13.97 -14.29 4.98
C HIS A 18 12.74 -14.13 5.86
N SER A 19 12.21 -12.91 6.00
CA SER A 19 11.16 -12.61 6.99
C SER A 19 9.87 -12.06 6.37
N SER A 20 9.75 -12.07 5.03
CA SER A 20 8.60 -11.50 4.32
C SER A 20 7.25 -12.02 4.82
N SER A 21 7.08 -13.32 5.03
CA SER A 21 5.82 -13.90 5.55
C SER A 21 5.44 -13.37 6.94
N PHE A 22 6.41 -13.31 7.85
CA PHE A 22 6.21 -12.74 9.18
C PHE A 22 5.87 -11.25 9.09
N VAL A 23 6.60 -10.49 8.28
CA VAL A 23 6.40 -9.05 8.10
C VAL A 23 5.03 -8.76 7.48
N LEU A 24 4.58 -9.56 6.50
CA LEU A 24 3.23 -9.47 5.95
C LEU A 24 2.18 -9.67 7.04
N LYS A 25 2.27 -10.78 7.78
CA LYS A 25 1.32 -11.06 8.88
C LYS A 25 1.30 -9.95 9.91
N LEU A 26 2.47 -9.40 10.23
CA LEU A 26 2.59 -8.30 11.16
C LEU A 26 1.91 -7.03 10.63
N ILE A 27 2.10 -6.67 9.36
CA ILE A 27 1.44 -5.52 8.72
C ILE A 27 -0.09 -5.62 8.87
N PHE A 28 -0.67 -6.77 8.55
CA PHE A 28 -2.12 -6.99 8.71
C PHE A 28 -2.58 -6.93 10.17
N THR A 29 -1.70 -7.29 11.11
CA THR A 29 -2.01 -7.20 12.54
C THR A 29 -1.96 -5.75 13.03
N LEU A 30 -0.99 -4.95 12.58
CA LEU A 30 -0.83 -3.54 12.97
C LEU A 30 -2.02 -2.67 12.57
N GLU A 31 -2.72 -3.02 11.49
CA GLU A 31 -3.91 -2.31 11.00
C GLU A 31 -4.98 -2.11 12.08
N HIS A 32 -5.16 -3.10 12.96
CA HIS A 32 -6.13 -3.03 14.06
C HIS A 32 -5.83 -1.94 15.08
N PHE A 33 -4.57 -1.47 15.15
CA PHE A 33 -4.13 -0.52 16.16
C PHE A 33 -4.07 0.93 15.66
N PHE A 34 -4.43 1.19 14.41
CA PHE A 34 -4.36 2.55 13.85
C PHE A 34 -5.47 3.48 14.36
N GLU A 35 -6.63 2.94 14.72
CA GLU A 35 -7.78 3.72 15.21
C GLU A 35 -7.89 3.72 16.75
N GLU A 36 -6.86 3.22 17.45
CA GLU A 36 -6.83 3.19 18.91
C GLU A 36 -6.85 4.61 19.51
N GLU A 37 -7.54 4.76 20.65
CA GLU A 37 -7.68 6.04 21.35
C GLU A 37 -6.35 6.57 21.86
N SER A 38 -5.43 5.66 22.23
CA SER A 38 -4.11 6.03 22.73
C SER A 38 -3.24 6.62 21.62
N GLU A 39 -3.04 7.93 21.67
CA GLU A 39 -2.18 8.65 20.71
C GLU A 39 -0.76 8.07 20.64
N GLN A 40 -0.20 7.69 21.79
CA GLN A 40 1.14 7.14 21.87
C GLN A 40 1.23 5.75 21.21
N LEU A 41 0.21 4.91 21.41
CA LEU A 41 0.15 3.60 20.75
C LEU A 41 0.04 3.78 19.25
N ARG A 42 -0.90 4.63 18.81
CA ARG A 42 -1.13 4.96 17.41
C ARG A 42 0.16 5.45 16.73
N LEU A 43 0.88 6.37 17.35
CA LEU A 43 2.18 6.84 16.86
C LEU A 43 3.19 5.70 16.68
N VAL A 44 3.39 4.88 17.71
CA VAL A 44 4.37 3.78 17.66
C VAL A 44 4.00 2.76 16.57
N VAL A 45 2.72 2.48 16.38
CA VAL A 45 2.24 1.56 15.35
C VAL A 45 2.48 2.15 13.96
N PHE A 46 2.23 3.43 13.74
CA PHE A 46 2.57 4.09 12.47
C PHE A 46 4.08 4.11 12.21
N GLU A 47 4.91 4.36 13.22
CA GLU A 47 6.37 4.30 13.10
C GLU A 47 6.86 2.88 12.73
N ILE A 48 6.27 1.85 13.33
CA ILE A 48 6.55 0.45 12.97
C ILE A 48 6.19 0.23 11.50
N TYR A 49 4.99 0.64 11.09
CA TYR A 49 4.52 0.48 9.73
C TYR A 49 5.43 1.21 8.73
N ALA A 50 5.84 2.45 9.03
CA ALA A 50 6.77 3.22 8.22
C ALA A 50 8.14 2.51 8.08
N SER A 51 8.65 1.96 9.18
CA SER A 51 9.92 1.22 9.20
C SER A 51 9.86 -0.04 8.34
N ILE A 52 8.72 -0.75 8.36
CA ILE A 52 8.48 -1.91 7.51
C ILE A 52 8.42 -1.47 6.04
N LEU A 53 7.65 -0.42 5.73
CA LEU A 53 7.45 0.05 4.37
C LEU A 53 8.77 0.52 3.73
N ALA A 54 9.69 1.09 4.51
CA ALA A 54 11.03 1.46 4.05
C ALA A 54 11.86 0.27 3.54
N LYS A 55 11.52 -0.96 3.94
CA LYS A 55 12.16 -2.20 3.48
C LYS A 55 11.47 -2.81 2.26
N VAL A 56 10.30 -2.31 1.88
CA VAL A 56 9.51 -2.81 0.75
C VAL A 56 9.97 -2.10 -0.52
N SER A 57 10.40 -2.88 -1.51
CA SER A 57 10.57 -2.41 -2.88
C SER A 57 9.39 -2.83 -3.75
N ARG A 58 9.24 -2.19 -4.91
CA ARG A 58 8.24 -2.62 -5.92
C ARG A 58 8.46 -4.05 -6.38
N MET A 59 9.71 -4.49 -6.53
CA MET A 59 10.02 -5.87 -6.96
C MET A 59 9.56 -6.91 -5.93
N THR A 60 9.52 -6.51 -4.66
CA THR A 60 9.08 -7.36 -3.55
C THR A 60 7.61 -7.15 -3.18
N LEU A 61 6.89 -6.29 -3.90
CA LEU A 61 5.50 -5.95 -3.62
C LEU A 61 4.57 -7.03 -4.17
N VAL A 62 4.36 -8.07 -3.37
CA VAL A 62 3.40 -9.14 -3.67
C VAL A 62 1.96 -8.63 -3.60
N PHE A 63 1.05 -9.30 -4.32
CA PHE A 63 -0.36 -8.91 -4.43
C PHE A 63 -1.05 -8.62 -3.09
N PRO A 64 -0.92 -9.46 -2.03
CA PRO A 64 -1.57 -9.18 -0.74
C PRO A 64 -1.10 -7.87 -0.10
N LEU A 65 0.20 -7.56 -0.18
CA LEU A 65 0.76 -6.34 0.39
C LEU A 65 0.32 -5.11 -0.38
N ARG A 66 0.28 -5.20 -1.71
CA ARG A 66 -0.20 -4.11 -2.55
C ARG A 66 -1.65 -3.75 -2.21
N HIS A 67 -2.50 -4.76 -2.07
CA HIS A 67 -3.90 -4.55 -1.72
C HIS A 67 -4.04 -3.91 -0.34
N GLN A 68 -3.31 -4.42 0.66
CA GLN A 68 -3.31 -3.88 2.02
C GLN A 68 -2.89 -2.40 2.04
N ILE A 69 -1.80 -2.04 1.35
CA ILE A 69 -1.33 -0.66 1.24
C ILE A 69 -2.41 0.26 0.63
N LEU A 70 -3.10 -0.21 -0.41
CA LEU A 70 -4.14 0.59 -1.07
C LEU A 70 -5.35 0.81 -0.16
N ASN A 71 -5.74 -0.20 0.63
CA ASN A 71 -6.85 -0.08 1.58
C ASN A 71 -6.55 0.92 2.69
N LEU A 72 -5.29 1.00 3.14
CA LEU A 72 -4.87 1.95 4.17
C LEU A 72 -4.78 3.40 3.69
N LEU A 73 -4.82 3.69 2.38
CA LEU A 73 -4.63 5.05 1.88
C LEU A 73 -5.63 6.03 2.47
N VAL A 74 -6.91 5.66 2.52
CA VAL A 74 -7.96 6.54 3.07
C VAL A 74 -7.73 6.76 4.56
N LEU A 75 -7.45 5.69 5.31
CA LEU A 75 -7.15 5.76 6.74
C LEU A 75 -5.96 6.69 7.04
N LEU A 76 -4.85 6.52 6.32
CA LEU A 76 -3.65 7.36 6.47
C LEU A 76 -3.93 8.84 6.18
N VAL A 77 -4.80 9.12 5.21
CA VAL A 77 -5.21 10.48 4.86
C VAL A 77 -6.11 11.09 5.93
N LEU A 78 -6.97 10.30 6.58
CA LEU A 78 -7.77 10.76 7.72
C LEU A 78 -6.89 11.14 8.92
N HIS A 79 -5.85 10.35 9.21
CA HIS A 79 -4.87 10.66 10.27
C HIS A 79 -3.96 11.86 9.96
N LEU A 80 -4.09 12.52 8.81
CA LEU A 80 -3.47 13.83 8.61
C LEU A 80 -4.17 14.95 9.41
N LYS A 81 -5.35 14.68 9.97
CA LYS A 81 -6.06 15.56 10.93
C LYS A 81 -5.94 15.07 12.38
N ASP A 82 -5.01 14.17 12.67
CA ASP A 82 -4.81 13.67 14.03
C ASP A 82 -4.48 14.81 15.00
N VAL A 83 -4.92 14.65 16.26
CA VAL A 83 -4.62 15.60 17.34
C VAL A 83 -3.11 15.65 17.60
N ASN A 84 -2.43 14.52 17.41
CA ASN A 84 -1.00 14.40 17.61
C ASN A 84 -0.23 14.75 16.33
N ALA A 85 0.49 15.87 16.35
CA ALA A 85 1.29 16.33 15.21
C ALA A 85 2.36 15.33 14.75
N ALA A 86 2.91 14.50 15.65
CA ALA A 86 3.87 13.46 15.27
C ALA A 86 3.21 12.36 14.43
N VAL A 87 1.96 12.00 14.73
CA VAL A 87 1.18 11.06 13.92
C VAL A 87 0.97 11.63 12.51
N VAL A 88 0.61 12.91 12.41
CA VAL A 88 0.42 13.59 11.11
C VAL A 88 1.70 13.51 10.27
N GLU A 89 2.87 13.82 10.83
CA GLU A 89 4.15 13.77 10.12
C GLU A 89 4.51 12.35 9.65
N VAL A 90 4.32 11.35 10.52
CA VAL A 90 4.58 9.95 10.15
C VAL A 90 3.61 9.48 9.06
N CYS A 91 2.33 9.83 9.13
CA CYS A 91 1.35 9.51 8.09
C CYS A 91 1.71 10.17 6.75
N ARG A 92 2.16 11.43 6.73
CA ARG A 92 2.65 12.10 5.50
C ARG A 92 3.84 11.36 4.90
N LEU A 93 4.79 10.95 5.73
CA LEU A 93 5.96 10.19 5.31
C LEU A 93 5.54 8.85 4.69
N ILE A 94 4.63 8.10 5.34
CA ILE A 94 4.10 6.83 4.84
C ILE A 94 3.42 7.04 3.48
N LEU A 95 2.54 8.03 3.34
CA LEU A 95 1.86 8.34 2.07
C LEU A 95 2.86 8.63 0.95
N CYS A 96 3.90 9.42 1.23
CA CYS A 96 4.97 9.71 0.26
C CYS A 96 5.78 8.46 -0.12
N ASN A 97 6.03 7.56 0.84
CA ASN A 97 6.70 6.28 0.59
C ASN A 97 5.83 5.36 -0.26
N ILE A 98 4.53 5.25 0.02
CA ILE A 98 3.57 4.51 -0.80
C ILE A 98 3.56 5.04 -2.23
N ALA A 99 3.47 6.36 -2.40
CA ALA A 99 3.52 6.98 -3.73
C ALA A 99 4.83 6.69 -4.46
N THR A 100 5.94 6.56 -3.73
CA THR A 100 7.24 6.19 -4.31
C THR A 100 7.25 4.73 -4.76
N ILE A 101 6.78 3.80 -3.91
CA ILE A 101 6.70 2.36 -4.20
C ILE A 101 5.76 2.08 -5.39
N LEU A 102 4.65 2.82 -5.49
CA LEU A 102 3.66 2.69 -6.56
C LEU A 102 3.97 3.56 -7.79
N HIS A 103 5.07 4.33 -7.78
CA HIS A 103 5.46 5.29 -8.82
C HIS A 103 4.42 6.39 -9.13
N TRP A 104 3.65 6.82 -8.15
CA TRP A 104 2.71 7.93 -8.28
C TRP A 104 3.38 9.28 -8.05
N SER A 105 4.29 9.66 -8.95
CA SER A 105 5.09 10.89 -8.81
C SER A 105 4.26 12.16 -8.67
N LYS A 106 3.11 12.23 -9.35
CA LYS A 106 2.13 13.33 -9.23
C LYS A 106 1.50 13.36 -7.82
N LEU A 107 0.97 12.23 -7.35
CA LEU A 107 0.36 12.14 -6.01
C LEU A 107 1.36 12.37 -4.89
N LYS A 108 2.62 11.94 -5.05
CA LYS A 108 3.69 12.21 -4.08
C LYS A 108 3.82 13.72 -3.78
N LYS A 109 3.73 14.56 -4.82
CA LYS A 109 3.78 16.02 -4.65
C LYS A 109 2.56 16.55 -3.88
N VAL A 110 1.38 15.97 -4.13
CA VAL A 110 0.13 16.33 -3.43
C VAL A 110 0.22 15.91 -1.96
N PHE A 111 0.60 14.67 -1.66
CA PHE A 111 0.72 14.17 -0.29
C PHE A 111 1.70 14.97 0.58
N ALA A 112 2.77 15.51 0.00
CA ALA A 112 3.78 16.24 0.75
C ALA A 112 3.28 17.57 1.33
N LYS A 113 2.33 18.25 0.67
CA LYS A 113 2.02 19.67 0.96
C LYS A 113 0.53 19.99 1.03
N SER A 114 -0.34 19.18 0.43
CA SER A 114 -1.76 19.50 0.33
C SER A 114 -2.52 19.17 1.62
N ASP A 115 -3.72 19.74 1.74
CA ASP A 115 -4.69 19.40 2.76
C ASP A 115 -5.40 18.08 2.44
N VAL A 116 -6.12 17.55 3.44
CA VAL A 116 -6.82 16.27 3.38
C VAL A 116 -7.85 16.20 2.24
N PHE A 117 -8.61 17.27 1.99
CA PHE A 117 -9.65 17.24 0.96
C PHE A 117 -9.05 17.20 -0.43
N THR A 118 -7.99 17.99 -0.67
CA THR A 118 -7.24 17.94 -1.93
C THR A 118 -6.63 16.56 -2.16
N ILE A 119 -6.09 15.93 -1.10
CA ILE A 119 -5.53 14.58 -1.18
C ILE A 119 -6.61 13.53 -1.52
N LEU A 120 -7.76 13.56 -0.84
CA LEU A 120 -8.88 12.65 -1.10
C LEU A 120 -9.46 12.83 -2.51
N GLY A 121 -9.57 14.07 -2.99
CA GLY A 121 -10.00 14.36 -4.36
C GLY A 121 -9.03 13.78 -5.39
N ALA A 122 -7.72 13.96 -5.18
CA ALA A 122 -6.69 13.41 -6.05
C ALA A 122 -6.69 11.88 -6.05
N LEU A 123 -6.88 11.24 -4.89
CA LEU A 123 -7.02 9.78 -4.78
C LEU A 123 -8.24 9.26 -5.53
N THR A 124 -9.40 9.89 -5.32
CA THR A 124 -10.65 9.53 -6.02
C THR A 124 -10.46 9.62 -7.54
N PHE A 125 -9.88 10.72 -8.03
CA PHE A 125 -9.57 10.88 -9.45
C PHE A 125 -8.65 9.76 -9.97
N TYR A 126 -7.59 9.43 -9.23
CA TYR A 126 -6.62 8.41 -9.62
C TYR A 126 -7.23 7.00 -9.65
N ILE A 127 -8.11 6.68 -8.71
CA ILE A 127 -8.83 5.40 -8.66
C ILE A 127 -9.81 5.29 -9.84
N LEU A 128 -10.54 6.36 -10.15
CA LEU A 128 -11.46 6.40 -11.28
C LEU A 128 -10.71 6.25 -12.62
N GLU A 129 -9.61 6.98 -12.81
CA GLU A 129 -8.77 6.87 -14.02
C GLU A 129 -8.17 5.45 -14.17
N ALA A 130 -7.82 4.80 -13.05
CA ALA A 130 -7.33 3.42 -13.06
C ALA A 130 -8.43 2.40 -13.42
N LYS A 131 -9.68 2.64 -13.01
CA LYS A 131 -10.82 1.78 -13.37
C LYS A 131 -11.19 1.91 -14.84
N GLU A 132 -11.10 3.11 -15.40
CA GLU A 132 -11.37 3.37 -16.82
C GLU A 132 -10.36 2.64 -17.74
N LYS A 133 -9.09 2.57 -17.34
CA LYS A 133 -8.05 1.83 -18.10
C LYS A 133 -8.15 0.30 -18.00
N VAL A 134 -8.97 -0.23 -17.10
CA VAL A 134 -9.11 -1.69 -16.87
C VAL A 134 -10.33 -2.27 -17.57
N ILE A 135 -11.20 -1.46 -18.19
CA ILE A 135 -12.29 -1.95 -19.05
C ILE A 135 -11.69 -2.13 -20.46
N PRO A 136 -11.42 -3.35 -20.93
CA PRO A 136 -11.22 -3.56 -22.35
C PRO A 136 -12.59 -3.34 -23.01
N VAL A 137 -12.66 -2.48 -24.02
CA VAL A 137 -13.77 -2.53 -24.97
C VAL A 137 -13.82 -3.96 -25.49
N GLU A 138 -14.88 -4.71 -25.15
CA GLU A 138 -15.16 -5.98 -25.79
C GLU A 138 -15.43 -5.70 -27.27
N THR A 139 -14.38 -5.76 -28.09
CA THR A 139 -14.56 -5.95 -29.52
C THR A 139 -15.13 -7.34 -29.73
N PRO A 140 -16.32 -7.49 -30.32
CA PRO A 140 -16.86 -8.80 -30.63
C PRO A 140 -15.92 -9.45 -31.65
N SER A 141 -15.23 -10.52 -31.25
CA SER A 141 -14.38 -11.29 -32.14
C SER A 141 -15.26 -12.10 -33.10
N SER A 142 -15.73 -11.44 -34.16
CA SER A 142 -16.27 -12.09 -35.35
C SER A 142 -15.10 -12.54 -36.23
N CYS A 143 -14.55 -13.71 -35.93
CA CYS A 143 -13.75 -14.46 -36.91
C CYS A 143 -14.16 -15.93 -36.85
N LEU A 144 -15.25 -16.22 -37.56
CA LEU A 144 -15.46 -17.49 -38.24
C LEU A 144 -14.24 -17.80 -39.10
N CYS A 145 -13.42 -18.77 -38.71
CA CYS A 145 -12.55 -19.52 -39.63
C CYS A 145 -12.42 -20.97 -39.17
N MET A 146 -13.02 -21.84 -39.98
CA MET A 146 -13.07 -23.30 -39.87
C MET A 146 -11.70 -23.98 -39.99
N ARG A 147 -11.54 -25.05 -39.19
CA ARG A 147 -10.87 -26.35 -39.48
C ARG A 147 -9.45 -26.37 -40.07
N ARG A 148 -8.54 -27.08 -39.38
CA ARG A 148 -8.00 -28.38 -39.83
C ARG A 148 -7.28 -29.17 -38.72
N ARG A 149 -7.62 -30.47 -38.65
CA ARG A 149 -6.98 -31.53 -37.85
C ARG A 149 -5.52 -31.74 -38.29
N THR A 150 -4.61 -31.98 -37.35
CA THR A 150 -3.41 -32.86 -37.52
C THR A 150 -2.75 -33.07 -36.15
N LYS A 151 -3.04 -34.20 -35.48
CA LYS A 151 -2.19 -35.41 -35.36
C LYS A 151 -0.99 -35.21 -34.41
N TRP A 152 -1.21 -35.52 -33.13
CA TRP A 152 -0.16 -35.66 -32.11
C TRP A 152 0.79 -36.81 -32.48
N ARG A 153 2.11 -36.56 -32.43
CA ARG A 153 3.16 -37.59 -32.39
C ARG A 153 4.03 -37.32 -31.17
N TYR A 154 4.25 -38.38 -30.41
CA TYR A 154 5.06 -38.49 -29.21
C TYR A 154 6.53 -38.10 -29.45
N CYS A 155 7.15 -37.48 -28.44
CA CYS A 155 8.54 -37.66 -28.02
C CYS A 155 8.53 -37.78 -26.50
#